data_AF-A0A0X3WET4-F1
#
_entry.id   AF-A0A0X3WET4-F1
#
_cell.length_a   1.000
_cell.length_b   1.000
_cell.length_c   1.000
_cell.angle_alpha   90.00
_cell.angle_beta   90.00
_cell.angle_gamma   90.00
#
_symmetry.space_group_name_H-M   'P 1'
#
loop_
_entity.id
_entity.type
_entity.pdbx_description
1 polymer ?
#
loop_
_entity_poly.entity_id
_entity_poly.type
_entity_poly.pdbx_seq_one_letter_code
_entity_poly.pdbx_strand_id
1 'polypeptide(L)' 'MYGPHAEQHTAELTGLFAHELGYAPATLATYQAAYALTTYDLFGLDDSDGHFRWCAELLRRNAVFSA' A
#
# COMPACT_ATOMS: atom_id res chain seq x y z
N MET A 1 -0.76 -5.90 3.75
CA MET A 1 -0.75 -7.39 3.80
C MET A 1 0.68 -7.86 3.65
N TYR A 2 1.10 -8.84 4.45
CA TYR A 2 2.49 -9.32 4.47
C TYR A 2 2.63 -10.68 3.76
N GLY A 3 3.87 -11.06 3.48
CA GLY A 3 4.20 -12.35 2.90
C GLY A 3 4.51 -12.31 1.40
N PRO A 4 4.84 -13.46 0.80
CA PRO A 4 5.41 -13.56 -0.55
C PRO A 4 4.46 -13.07 -1.66
N HIS A 5 3.15 -13.07 -1.41
CA HIS A 5 2.13 -12.66 -2.40
C HIS A 5 1.55 -11.26 -2.14
N ALA A 6 2.10 -10.52 -1.17
CA ALA A 6 1.57 -9.21 -0.76
C ALA A 6 1.43 -8.23 -1.92
N GLU A 7 2.43 -8.18 -2.80
CA GLU A 7 2.43 -7.28 -3.95
C GLU A 7 1.39 -7.68 -4.99
N GLN A 8 1.35 -8.96 -5.37
CA GLN A 8 0.36 -9.50 -6.30
C GLN A 8 -1.07 -9.20 -5.82
N HIS A 9 -1.36 -9.49 -4.54
CA HIS A 9 -2.68 -9.23 -3.97
C HIS A 9 -3.00 -7.73 -3.92
N THR A 10 -2.00 -6.88 -3.64
CA THR A 10 -2.19 -5.43 -3.64
C THR A 10 -2.53 -4.92 -5.04
N ALA A 11 -1.82 -5.39 -6.07
CA ALA A 11 -2.09 -5.01 -7.45
C ALA A 11 -3.48 -5.48 -7.91
N GLU A 12 -3.84 -6.73 -7.64
CA GLU A 12 -5.14 -7.32 -7.98
C GLU A 12 -6.29 -6.57 -7.30
N LEU A 13 -6.25 -6.38 -5.98
CA LEU A 13 -7.29 -5.67 -5.24
C LEU A 13 -7.41 -4.20 -5.67
N THR A 14 -6.29 -3.54 -5.95
CA THR A 14 -6.32 -2.14 -6.43
C THR A 14 -7.00 -2.05 -7.79
N GLY A 15 -6.71 -3.00 -8.70
CA GLY A 15 -7.37 -3.07 -10.00
C GLY A 15 -8.88 -3.31 -9.89
N LEU A 16 -9.29 -4.24 -9.01
CA LEU A 16 -10.69 -4.51 -8.72
C LEU A 16 -11.39 -3.29 -8.13
N PHE A 17 -10.79 -2.58 -7.17
CA PHE A 17 -11.36 -1.36 -6.61
C PHE A 17 -11.47 -0.24 -7.64
N ALA A 18 -10.48 -0.09 -8.52
CA ALA A 18 -10.56 0.88 -9.61
C ALA A 18 -11.74 0.58 -10.54
N HIS A 19 -11.93 -0.69 -10.89
CA HIS A 19 -12.99 -1.12 -11.80
C HIS A 19 -14.39 -1.03 -11.17
N GLU A 20 -14.58 -1.70 -10.03
CA GLU A 20 -15.89 -1.86 -9.38
C GLU A 20 -16.39 -0.55 -8.75
N LEU A 21 -15.48 0.29 -8.24
CA LEU A 21 -15.84 1.53 -7.55
C LEU A 21 -15.61 2.79 -8.42
N GLY A 22 -15.10 2.63 -9.63
CA GLY A 22 -14.89 3.74 -10.58
C GLY A 22 -13.80 4.74 -10.16
N TYR A 23 -12.83 4.33 -9.34
CA TYR A 23 -11.73 5.20 -8.94
C TYR A 23 -10.61 5.24 -9.97
N ALA A 24 -10.09 6.44 -10.22
CA ALA A 24 -8.86 6.60 -10.98
C ALA A 24 -7.69 5.92 -10.24
N PRO A 25 -6.77 5.22 -10.94
CA PRO A 25 -5.63 4.57 -10.31
C PRO A 25 -4.78 5.52 -9.43
N ALA A 26 -4.59 6.77 -9.87
CA ALA A 26 -3.86 7.78 -9.12
C ALA A 26 -4.52 8.12 -7.76
N THR A 27 -5.85 8.08 -7.69
CA THR A 27 -6.60 8.30 -6.44
C THR A 27 -6.31 7.19 -5.44
N LEU A 28 -6.35 5.92 -5.89
CA LEU A 28 -6.06 4.77 -5.03
C LEU A 28 -4.59 4.76 -4.58
N ALA A 29 -3.67 5.11 -5.47
CA ALA A 29 -2.25 5.26 -5.14
C ALA A 29 -2.04 6.35 -4.06
N THR A 30 -2.77 7.46 -4.15
CA THR A 30 -2.74 8.53 -3.14
C THR A 30 -3.24 8.04 -1.78
N TYR A 31 -4.35 7.29 -1.74
CA TYR A 31 -4.85 6.72 -0.49
C TYR A 31 -3.90 5.70 0.12
N GLN A 32 -3.26 4.88 -0.69
CA GLN A 32 -2.23 3.94 -0.23
C GLN A 32 -1.02 4.68 0.38
N ALA A 33 -0.57 5.76 -0.26
CA ALA A 33 0.51 6.59 0.26
C ALA A 33 0.13 7.25 1.59
N ALA A 34 -1.07 7.83 1.68
CA ALA A 34 -1.58 8.44 2.90
C ALA A 34 -1.67 7.40 4.03
N TYR A 35 -2.22 6.22 3.76
CA TYR A 35 -2.29 5.12 4.72
C TYR A 35 -0.90 4.71 5.21
N ALA A 36 0.07 4.53 4.32
CA ALA A 36 1.41 4.14 4.73
C ALA A 36 2.10 5.22 5.57
N LEU A 37 1.97 6.50 5.22
CA LEU A 37 2.56 7.60 5.98
C LEU A 37 1.93 7.79 7.37
N THR A 38 0.64 7.52 7.53
CA THR A 38 -0.05 7.74 8.81
C THR A 38 -0.07 6.52 9.72
N THR A 39 0.32 5.35 9.21
CA THR A 39 0.20 4.10 9.97
C THR A 39 1.50 3.32 10.15
N TYR A 40 2.63 3.75 9.57
CA TYR A 40 3.86 2.94 9.52
C TYR A 40 4.37 2.46 10.88
N ASP A 41 4.05 3.16 11.97
CA ASP A 41 4.46 2.88 13.35
C ASP A 41 3.29 2.49 14.29
N LEU A 42 2.09 2.25 13.74
CA LEU A 42 0.90 1.97 14.56
C LEU A 42 0.73 0.51 14.98
N PHE A 43 1.48 -0.42 14.39
CA PHE A 43 1.37 -1.85 14.66
C PHE A 43 2.71 -2.43 15.11
N GLY A 44 2.63 -3.42 16.01
CA GLY A 44 3.79 -4.04 16.63
C GLY A 44 4.43 -3.15 17.68
N LEU A 45 5.11 -3.76 18.65
CA LEU A 45 6.06 -3.06 19.52
C LEU A 45 7.50 -3.25 19.04
N ASP A 46 7.68 -4.06 17.99
CA ASP A 46 8.93 -4.39 17.34
C ASP A 46 8.70 -4.56 15.83
N ASP A 47 9.77 -4.81 15.07
CA ASP A 47 9.72 -4.96 13.61
C ASP A 47 9.16 -6.32 13.14
N SER A 48 8.67 -7.18 14.05
CA SER A 48 8.33 -8.57 13.72
C SER A 48 7.02 -8.71 12.95
N ASP A 49 6.13 -7.72 13.04
CA ASP A 49 4.83 -7.77 12.35
C ASP A 49 4.94 -7.44 10.85
N GLY A 50 6.06 -6.86 10.42
CA GLY A 50 6.34 -6.50 9.04
C GLY A 50 5.57 -5.29 8.50
N HIS A 51 4.81 -4.57 9.33
CA HIS A 51 4.02 -3.41 8.93
C HIS A 51 4.87 -2.28 8.40
N PHE A 52 5.86 -1.86 9.20
CA PHE A 52 6.80 -0.81 8.82
C PHE A 52 7.46 -1.11 7.47
N ARG A 53 8.00 -2.32 7.31
CA ARG A 53 8.68 -2.76 6.08
C ARG A 53 7.74 -2.74 4.88
N TRP A 54 6.49 -3.14 5.05
CA TRP A 54 5.48 -3.10 3.99
C TRP A 54 5.09 -1.67 3.62
N CYS A 55 4.86 -0.79 4.59
CA CYS A 55 4.57 0.64 4.36
C CYS A 55 5.73 1.32 3.62
N ALA A 56 6.97 1.09 4.05
CA ALA A 56 8.16 1.64 3.41
C ALA A 56 8.28 1.18 1.95
N GLU A 57 8.05 -0.11 1.68
CA GLU A 57 8.08 -0.64 0.31
C GLU A 57 6.92 -0.09 -0.54
N LEU A 58 5.71 0.01 0.03
CA LEU A 58 4.56 0.59 -0.64
C LEU A 58 4.86 2.04 -1.07
N LEU A 59 5.50 2.84 -0.21
CA LEU A 59 5.88 4.21 -0.53
C LEU A 59 6.96 4.29 -1.62
N ARG A 60 7.98 3.43 -1.56
CA ARG A 60 9.06 3.40 -2.59
C ARG A 60 8.55 3.14 -4.00
N ARG A 61 7.53 2.28 -4.14
CA ARG A 61 6.95 1.91 -5.45
C ARG A 61 5.70 2.69 -5.81
N ASN A 62 5.26 3.62 -4.96
CA ASN A 62 3.99 4.32 -5.17
C ASN A 62 4.09 5.27 -6.36
N ALA A 63 3.14 5.16 -7.30
CA ALA A 63 3.11 5.97 -8.52
C ALA A 63 3.02 7.49 -8.26
N VAL A 64 2.55 7.93 -7.09
CA VAL A 64 2.48 9.36 -6.73
C VAL A 64 3.87 9.97 -6.51
N PHE A 65 4.88 9.16 -6.15
CA PHE A 65 6.24 9.63 -5.89
C PHE A 65 7.23 9.29 -7.00
N SER A 66 6.85 8.44 -7.96
CA SER A 66 7.71 7.94 -9.03
C SER A 66 7.57 8.69 -10.36
N ALA A 67 7.32 10.00 -10.29
CA ALA A 67 7.14 10.88 -11.46
C ALA A 67 8.43 11.08 -12.27
#